data_AF-A0A4R7CY27-F1
#
_entry.id   AF-A0A4R7CY27-F1
#
_cell.length_a   1.000
_cell.length_b   1.000
_cell.length_c   1.000
_cell.angle_alpha   90.00
_cell.angle_beta   90.00
_cell.angle_gamma   90.00
#
_symmetry.space_group_name_H-M   'P 1'
#
loop_
_entity.id
_entity.type
_entity.pdbx_description
1 polymer ?
#
loop_
_entity_poly.entity_id
_entity_poly.type
_entity_poly.pdbx_seq_one_letter_code
_entity_poly.pdbx_strand_id
1 'polypeptide(L)' 'MAIFSINYSRRIDRQRMNTLNPFRIYVNLYNSYAGNPYLRPTISNNLEFNYLLNEMISFTIFALQTKK' A
#
# COMPACT_ATOMS: atom_id res chain seq x y z
N MET A 1 -7.00 30.51 16.33
CA MET A 1 -6.12 30.30 15.16
C MET A 1 -6.54 29.00 14.48
N ALA A 2 -6.67 28.99 13.16
CA ALA A 2 -7.06 27.79 12.41
C ALA A 2 -5.84 27.27 11.65
N ILE A 3 -5.54 25.99 11.78
CA ILE A 3 -4.41 25.32 11.12
C ILE A 3 -4.98 24.26 10.19
N PHE A 4 -4.55 24.28 8.94
CA PHE A 4 -4.89 23.24 7.96
C PHE A 4 -3.61 22.54 7.51
N SER A 5 -3.67 21.22 7.33
CA SER A 5 -2.59 20.44 6.74
C SER A 5 -3.13 19.44 5.73
N ILE A 6 -2.41 19.30 4.62
CA ILE A 6 -2.75 18.37 3.54
C ILE A 6 -1.50 17.54 3.27
N ASN A 7 -1.64 16.22 3.35
CA ASN A 7 -0.58 15.27 3.07
C ASN A 7 -1.02 14.37 1.92
N TYR A 8 -0.15 14.22 0.92
CA TYR A 8 -0.30 13.22 -0.13
C TYR A 8 0.92 12.33 -0.11
N SER A 9 0.71 11.01 -0.08
CA SER A 9 1.78 10.04 -0.20
C SER A 9 1.43 8.97 -1.22
N ARG A 10 2.40 8.64 -2.07
CA ARG A 10 2.32 7.55 -3.02
C ARG A 10 3.36 6.51 -2.67
N ARG A 11 2.93 5.28 -2.46
CA ARG A 11 3.79 4.12 -2.18
C ARG A 11 3.70 3.15 -3.34
N ILE A 12 4.83 2.59 -3.73
CA ILE A 12 4.92 1.54 -4.75
C ILE A 12 5.47 0.31 -4.03
N ASP A 13 4.63 -0.69 -3.84
CA ASP A 13 5.00 -1.96 -3.23
C ASP A 13 5.40 -2.95 -4.32
N ARG A 14 6.69 -3.30 -4.33
CA ARG A 14 7.27 -4.22 -5.31
C ARG A 14 7.11 -5.64 -4.80
N GLN A 15 6.57 -6.51 -5.66
CA GLN A 15 6.48 -7.93 -5.37
C GLN A 15 7.86 -8.51 -5.06
N ARG A 16 7.93 -9.36 -4.04
CA ARG A 16 9.18 -9.98 -3.60
C ARG A 16 9.71 -10.91 -4.69
N MET A 17 11.02 -11.09 -4.74
CA MET A 17 11.63 -11.92 -5.79
C MET A 17 11.07 -13.34 -5.82
N ASN A 18 10.79 -13.93 -4.66
CA ASN A 18 10.19 -15.26 -4.55
C ASN A 18 8.75 -15.35 -5.10
N THR A 19 7.99 -14.25 -5.10
CA THR A 19 6.62 -14.24 -5.67
C THR A 19 6.63 -14.04 -7.17
N LEU A 20 7.72 -13.52 -7.74
CA LEU A 20 7.94 -13.41 -9.18
C LEU A 20 8.64 -14.63 -9.77
N ASN A 21 9.37 -15.39 -8.96
CA ASN A 21 10.19 -16.51 -9.40
C ASN A 21 9.33 -17.68 -9.91
N PRO A 22 9.36 -18.00 -11.23
CA PRO A 22 8.57 -19.10 -11.79
C PRO A 22 9.12 -20.50 -11.45
N PHE A 23 10.30 -20.60 -10.84
CA PHE A 23 10.86 -21.89 -10.45
C PHE A 23 10.05 -22.52 -9.34
N ARG A 24 9.65 -23.77 -9.56
CA ARG A 24 8.78 -24.52 -8.66
C ARG A 24 9.57 -25.05 -7.47
N ILE A 25 9.12 -24.70 -6.27
CA ILE A 25 9.66 -25.18 -5.00
C ILE A 25 8.70 -26.24 -4.45
N TYR A 26 9.23 -27.44 -4.18
CA TYR A 26 8.47 -28.54 -3.60
C TYR A 26 8.59 -28.50 -2.08
N VAL A 27 7.46 -28.33 -1.39
CA VAL A 27 7.43 -28.28 0.08
C VAL A 27 7.15 -29.67 0.64
N ASN A 28 6.27 -30.44 -0.02
CA ASN A 28 6.05 -31.86 0.24
C ASN A 28 5.56 -32.55 -1.06
N LEU A 29 5.23 -33.85 -1.00
CA LEU A 29 4.82 -34.62 -2.17
C LEU A 29 3.55 -34.11 -2.87
N TYR A 30 2.68 -33.37 -2.17
CA TYR A 30 1.39 -32.90 -2.69
C TYR A 30 1.32 -31.38 -2.86
N ASN A 31 2.24 -30.63 -2.25
CA ASN A 31 2.28 -29.18 -2.27
C ASN A 31 3.57 -28.69 -2.92
N SER A 32 3.38 -27.99 -4.04
CA SER A 32 4.43 -27.25 -4.72
C SER A 32 3.98 -25.81 -4.92
N TYR A 33 4.91 -24.87 -4.78
CA TYR A 33 4.68 -23.44 -5.00
C TYR A 33 5.53 -22.96 -6.18
N ALA A 34 4.97 -22.11 -7.01
CA ALA A 34 5.71 -21.35 -8.01
C ALA A 34 5.20 -19.91 -7.98
N GLY A 35 6.10 -18.94 -8.10
CA GLY A 35 5.76 -17.54 -8.28
C GLY A 35 5.24 -17.26 -9.69
N ASN A 36 4.75 -16.04 -9.92
CA ASN A 36 4.23 -15.59 -11.20
C ASN A 36 5.01 -14.34 -11.67
N PRO A 37 5.79 -14.43 -12.76
CA PRO A 37 6.60 -13.32 -13.26
C PRO A 37 5.76 -12.18 -13.86
N TYR A 38 4.47 -12.38 -14.11
CA TYR A 38 3.55 -11.35 -14.63
C TYR A 38 2.90 -10.49 -13.54
N LEU A 39 3.23 -10.73 -12.26
CA LEU A 39 2.71 -9.90 -11.17
C LEU A 39 3.23 -8.47 -11.28
N ARG A 40 2.33 -7.52 -11.09
CA ARG A 40 2.63 -6.08 -11.15
C ARG A 40 2.85 -5.54 -9.74
N PRO A 41 3.65 -4.47 -9.61
CA PRO A 41 3.77 -3.77 -8.34
C PRO A 41 2.44 -3.12 -7.95
N THR A 42 2.12 -3.18 -6.67
CA THR A 42 0.93 -2.53 -6.14
C THR A 42 1.24 -1.05 -5.91
N ILE A 43 0.35 -0.16 -6.32
CA ILE A 43 0.47 1.29 -6.10
C ILE A 43 -0.58 1.71 -5.08
N SER A 44 -0.15 2.29 -3.97
CA SER A 44 -1.03 2.82 -2.93
C SER A 44 -0.91 4.34 -2.88
N ASN A 45 -2.03 5.03 -3.07
CA ASN A 45 -2.16 6.47 -2.92
C ASN A 45 -2.87 6.76 -1.61
N ASN A 46 -2.28 7.58 -0.75
CA ASN A 46 -2.88 8.01 0.50
C ASN A 46 -2.97 9.54 0.52
N LEU A 47 -4.17 10.04 0.75
CA LEU A 47 -4.49 11.46 0.88
C LEU A 47 -5.01 11.68 2.30
N GLU A 48 -4.45 12.63 3.02
CA GLU A 48 -4.86 13.01 4.36
C GLU A 48 -5.06 14.53 4.42
N PHE A 49 -6.20 14.94 4.94
CA PHE A 49 -6.55 16.32 5.22
C PHE A 49 -6.80 16.46 6.71
N ASN A 50 -6.13 17.40 7.36
CA ASN A 50 -6.35 17.72 8.76
C ASN A 50 -6.69 19.20 8.91
N TYR A 51 -7.65 19.47 9.78
CA TYR A 51 -8.08 20.81 10.12
C TYR A 51 -8.22 20.92 11.64
N LEU A 52 -7.54 21.91 12.22
CA LEU A 52 -7.55 22.19 13.64
C LEU A 52 -8.08 23.60 13.87
N LEU A 53 -9.22 23.70 14.55
CA LEU A 53 -9.85 24.97 14.92
C LEU A 53 -9.56 25.28 16.38
N ASN A 54 -8.84 26.39 16.62
CA ASN A 54 -8.54 26.93 17.94
C ASN A 54 -7.96 25.89 18.92
N GLU A 55 -7.22 24.90 18.39
CA GLU A 55 -6.61 23.81 19.16
C GLU A 55 -7.59 22.95 19.97
N MET A 56 -8.90 23.12 19.77
CA MET A 56 -9.96 22.47 20.55
C MET A 56 -10.73 21.46 19.72
N ILE A 57 -10.93 21.72 18.42
CA ILE A 57 -11.68 20.84 17.52
C ILE A 57 -10.76 20.43 16.38
N SER A 58 -10.57 19.12 16.21
CA SER A 58 -9.79 18.54 15.12
C SER A 58 -10.70 17.73 14.18
N PHE A 59 -10.49 17.91 12.88
CA PHE A 59 -11.13 17.14 11.83
C PHE A 59 -10.04 16.52 10.97
N THR A 60 -10.11 15.20 10.80
CA THR A 60 -9.19 14.46 9.93
C THR A 60 -9.99 13.65 8.93
N ILE A 61 -9.66 13.82 7.66
CA ILE A 61 -10.23 13.04 6.55
C ILE A 61 -9.08 12.32 5.88
N PHE A 62 -9.23 11.01 5.66
CA PHE A 62 -8.23 10.20 4.96
C PHE A 62 -8.88 9.45 3.80
N ALA A 63 -8.12 9.25 2.73
CA ALA A 63 -8.50 8.46 1.57
C ALA A 63 -7.32 7.62 1.10
N LEU A 64 -7.50 6.29 1.10
CA LEU A 64 -6.51 5.33 0.65
C LEU A 64 -7.03 4.60 -0.60
N GLN A 65 -6.27 4.66 -1.69
CA GLN A 65 -6.54 3.94 -2.92
C GLN A 65 -5.38 3.01 -3.27
N THR A 66 -5.63 1.70 -3.28
CA THR A 66 -4.65 0.68 -3.62
C THR A 66 -5.00 0.04 -4.95
N LYS A 67 -4.09 0.14 -5.93
CA LYS A 67 -4.22 -0.49 -7.25
C LYS A 67 -3.19 -1.60 -7.38
N LYS A 68 -3.65 -2.84 -7.60
CA LYS A 68 -2.80 -4.02 -7.85
C LYS A 68 -2.44 -4.13 -9.33
#